data_AF-A9PJ52-F1
#
_entry.id   AF-A9PJ52-F1
#
_cell.length_a   1.000
_cell.length_b   1.000
_cell.length_c   1.000
_cell.angle_alpha   90.00
_cell.angle_beta   90.00
_cell.angle_gamma   90.00
#
_symmetry.space_group_name_H-M   'P 1'
#
loop_
_entity.id
_entity.type
_entity.pdbx_description
1 polymer ?
#
loop_
_entity_poly.entity_id
_entity_poly.type
_entity_poly.pdbx_seq_one_letter_code
_entity_poly.pdbx_strand_id
1 'polypeptide(L)'
;MALRSLVCRKSLGLGSSSSFKLHFRGLQTFSLPDLPYDYGALEPAISGEIMQLHHQKHHQTYITNYNKAVEQLHHAMEKGDSSAVVKLQSAIKFNGGGSTFLLFNKLDFWLIKFDAFIR
;
A
#
# COMPACT_ATOMS: atom_id res chain seq x y z
N MET A 1 -42.33 -59.02 31.18
CA MET A 1 -42.56 -57.71 31.81
C MET A 1 -41.37 -56.82 31.45
N ALA A 2 -41.31 -56.20 30.26
CA ALA A 2 -41.97 -54.94 29.89
C ALA A 2 -41.46 -53.80 30.84
N LEU A 3 -40.74 -52.75 30.43
CA LEU A 3 -40.80 -51.93 29.21
C LEU A 3 -39.45 -51.25 28.91
N ARG A 4 -39.14 -51.11 27.62
CA ARG A 4 -38.19 -50.15 27.06
C ARG A 4 -38.73 -48.73 27.25
N SER A 5 -37.88 -47.78 27.66
CA SER A 5 -38.08 -46.35 27.40
C SER A 5 -36.94 -45.83 26.54
N LEU A 6 -37.25 -45.67 25.26
CA LEU A 6 -36.54 -44.82 24.31
C LEU A 6 -36.73 -43.36 24.76
N VAL A 7 -35.65 -42.61 24.99
CA VAL A 7 -35.70 -41.15 24.87
C VAL A 7 -34.57 -40.69 23.97
N CYS A 8 -34.99 -39.80 23.07
CA CYS A 8 -34.38 -39.37 21.85
C CYS A 8 -33.22 -38.38 22.08
N ARG A 9 -32.15 -38.62 21.33
CA ARG A 9 -31.11 -37.72 20.83
C ARG A 9 -31.46 -36.21 20.91
N LYS A 10 -30.65 -35.43 21.63
CA LYS A 10 -30.48 -34.00 21.33
C LYS A 10 -29.05 -33.74 20.86
N SER A 11 -28.92 -33.75 19.53
CA SER A 11 -27.78 -33.23 18.79
C SER A 11 -27.55 -31.77 19.17
N LEU A 12 -26.46 -31.47 19.87
CA LEU A 12 -25.89 -30.11 19.90
C LEU A 12 -25.15 -29.91 18.58
N GLY A 13 -25.94 -29.67 17.54
CA GLY A 13 -25.47 -29.16 16.26
C GLY A 13 -25.70 -27.65 16.20
N LEU A 14 -24.82 -27.00 15.43
CA LEU A 14 -24.80 -25.58 15.04
C LEU A 14 -24.28 -24.66 16.16
N GLY A 15 -23.09 -24.08 16.04
CA GLY A 15 -22.57 -23.47 14.81
C GLY A 15 -22.70 -21.96 14.98
N SER A 16 -21.69 -21.35 15.57
CA SER A 16 -21.36 -19.97 15.25
C SER A 16 -19.86 -19.94 15.01
N SER A 17 -19.46 -20.54 13.88
CA SER A 17 -18.29 -20.06 13.18
C SER A 17 -18.62 -18.62 12.84
N SER A 18 -18.24 -17.70 13.73
CA SER A 18 -18.16 -16.29 13.41
C SER A 18 -17.25 -16.21 12.20
N SER A 19 -17.87 -16.17 11.01
CA SER A 19 -17.19 -15.99 9.75
C SER A 19 -16.47 -14.67 9.87
N PHE A 20 -15.20 -14.73 10.28
CA PHE A 20 -14.27 -13.64 10.18
C PHE A 20 -14.29 -13.31 8.70
N LYS A 21 -15.06 -12.28 8.32
CA LYS A 21 -15.00 -11.70 6.98
C LYS A 21 -13.59 -11.15 6.87
N LEU A 22 -12.68 -11.98 6.37
CA LEU A 22 -11.38 -11.55 5.93
C LEU A 22 -11.67 -10.51 4.85
N HIS A 23 -11.57 -9.23 5.21
CA HIS A 23 -11.69 -8.16 4.25
C HIS A 23 -10.44 -8.25 3.38
N PHE A 24 -10.56 -9.01 2.29
CA PHE A 24 -9.57 -9.02 1.23
C PHE A 24 -9.60 -7.62 0.63
N ARG A 25 -8.70 -6.75 1.08
CA ARG A 25 -8.46 -5.47 0.42
C ARG A 25 -7.87 -5.82 -0.93
N GLY A 26 -8.68 -5.66 -1.99
CA GLY A 26 -8.23 -5.84 -3.36
C GLY A 26 -7.04 -4.95 -3.67
N LEU A 27 -6.28 -5.31 -4.71
CA LEU A 27 -5.11 -4.55 -5.14
C LEU A 27 -5.49 -3.11 -5.44
N GLN A 28 -4.96 -2.18 -4.64
CA GLN A 28 -5.13 -0.76 -4.87
C GLN A 28 -3.96 -0.26 -5.70
N THR A 29 -4.24 0.11 -6.95
CA THR A 29 -3.29 0.79 -7.83
C THR A 29 -3.29 2.27 -7.51
N PHE A 30 -2.10 2.85 -7.41
CA PHE A 30 -1.93 4.27 -7.14
C PHE A 30 -1.62 5.00 -8.46
N SER A 31 -2.17 6.20 -8.61
CA SER A 31 -1.96 7.09 -9.76
C SER A 31 -1.35 8.41 -9.31
N LEU A 32 -0.71 9.13 -10.24
CA LEU A 32 -0.11 10.42 -9.96
C LEU A 32 -1.22 11.46 -9.74
N PRO A 33 -1.29 12.12 -8.58
CA PRO A 33 -2.24 13.20 -8.34
C PRO A 33 -1.75 14.47 -9.03
N ASP A 34 -2.68 15.21 -9.64
CA ASP A 34 -2.38 16.52 -10.22
C ASP A 34 -2.12 17.55 -9.11
N LEU A 35 -1.24 18.50 -9.40
CA LEU A 35 -0.88 19.57 -8.49
C LEU A 35 -1.99 20.65 -8.48
N PRO A 36 -2.42 21.16 -7.31
CA PRO A 36 -3.46 22.20 -7.23
C PRO A 36 -2.95 23.61 -7.54
N TYR A 37 -1.66 23.75 -7.87
CA TYR A 37 -1.00 25.02 -8.18
C TYR A 37 -0.01 24.83 -9.33
N ASP A 38 0.30 25.94 -10.02
CA ASP A 38 1.28 25.94 -11.10
C ASP A 38 2.71 25.77 -10.58
N TYR A 39 3.59 25.20 -11.39
CA TYR A 39 4.96 24.85 -10.99
C TYR A 39 5.76 26.07 -10.50
N GLY A 40 5.52 27.27 -11.04
CA GLY A 40 6.20 28.51 -10.65
C GLY A 40 5.61 29.23 -9.43
N ALA A 41 4.53 28.73 -8.82
CA ALA A 41 3.82 29.43 -7.74
C ALA A 41 4.65 29.59 -6.44
N LEU A 42 5.77 28.87 -6.33
CA LEU A 42 6.64 28.86 -5.14
C LEU A 42 7.92 29.70 -5.32
N GLU A 43 8.07 30.43 -6.42
CA GLU A 43 9.23 31.30 -6.63
C GLU A 43 9.19 32.53 -5.71
N PRO A 44 10.36 33.01 -5.20
CA PRO A 44 11.73 32.54 -5.48
C PRO A 44 12.23 31.42 -4.55
N ALA A 45 11.38 30.88 -3.67
CA ALA A 45 11.80 29.91 -2.66
C ALA A 45 12.14 28.53 -3.27
N ILE A 46 11.41 28.11 -4.31
CA ILE A 46 11.66 26.88 -5.05
C ILE A 46 11.47 27.15 -6.54
N SER A 47 12.46 26.78 -7.35
CA SER A 47 12.38 26.89 -8.82
C SER A 47 11.29 26.00 -9.39
N GLY A 48 10.51 26.53 -10.33
CA GLY A 48 9.45 25.79 -11.01
C GLY A 48 9.98 24.60 -11.82
N GLU A 49 11.19 24.69 -12.37
CA GLU A 49 11.83 23.56 -13.07
C GLU A 49 12.03 22.37 -12.12
N ILE A 50 12.49 22.65 -10.90
CA ILE A 50 12.74 21.58 -9.94
C ILE A 50 11.41 20.98 -9.46
N MET A 51 10.35 21.80 -9.29
CA MET A 51 9.00 21.29 -9.00
C MET A 51 8.48 20.36 -10.10
N GLN A 52 8.71 20.71 -11.37
CA GLN A 52 8.32 19.88 -12.50
C GLN A 52 9.07 18.55 -12.51
N LEU A 53 10.40 18.57 -12.34
CA LEU A 53 11.21 17.35 -12.27
C LEU A 53 10.81 16.48 -11.07
N HIS A 54 10.55 17.11 -9.92
CA HIS A 54 10.12 16.43 -8.72
C HIS A 54 8.80 15.67 -8.97
N HIS A 55 7.76 16.38 -9.41
CA HIS A 55 6.44 15.80 -9.66
C HIS A 55 6.47 14.74 -10.78
N GLN A 56 7.01 15.08 -11.95
CA GLN A 56 6.89 14.21 -13.12
C GLN A 56 7.84 13.01 -13.09
N LYS A 57 9.06 13.15 -12.54
CA LYS A 57 10.04 12.06 -12.50
C LYS A 57 10.01 11.31 -11.19
N HIS A 58 10.15 12.01 -10.06
CA HIS A 58 10.31 11.33 -8.76
C HIS A 58 9.01 10.69 -8.28
N HIS A 59 7.88 11.40 -8.26
CA HIS A 59 6.62 10.78 -7.86
C HIS A 59 6.21 9.65 -8.79
N GLN A 60 6.31 9.86 -10.10
CA GLN A 60 5.96 8.84 -11.08
C GLN A 60 6.77 7.55 -10.85
N THR A 61 8.06 7.69 -10.52
CA THR A 61 8.91 6.55 -10.19
C THR A 61 8.46 5.84 -8.92
N TYR A 62 8.15 6.57 -7.85
CA TYR A 62 7.65 5.98 -6.60
C TYR A 62 6.34 5.23 -6.80
N ILE A 63 5.39 5.80 -7.53
CA ILE A 63 4.10 5.17 -7.82
C ILE A 63 4.29 3.90 -8.64
N THR A 64 5.10 3.97 -9.69
CA THR A 64 5.39 2.81 -10.56
C THR A 64 6.02 1.67 -9.76
N ASN A 65 7.00 1.97 -8.90
CA ASN A 65 7.67 0.97 -8.08
C ASN A 65 6.77 0.45 -6.95
N TYR A 66 5.92 1.29 -6.38
CA TYR A 66 4.94 0.88 -5.39
C TYR A 66 3.95 -0.13 -5.97
N ASN A 67 3.36 0.18 -7.13
CA ASN A 67 2.40 -0.72 -7.80
C ASN A 67 3.04 -2.08 -8.11
N LYS A 68 4.28 -2.10 -8.63
CA LYS A 68 5.05 -3.34 -8.84
C LYS A 68 5.28 -4.13 -7.55
N ALA A 69 5.61 -3.47 -6.45
CA ALA A 69 5.84 -4.13 -5.17
C ALA A 69 4.54 -4.73 -4.59
N VAL A 70 3.40 -4.07 -4.79
CA VAL A 70 2.09 -4.57 -4.39
C VAL A 70 1.65 -5.78 -5.21
N GLU A 71 1.90 -5.78 -6.52
CA GLU A 71 1.68 -6.95 -7.39
C GLU A 71 2.53 -8.15 -6.94
N GLN A 72 3.81 -7.93 -6.65
CA GLN A 72 4.71 -8.96 -6.13
C GLN A 72 4.27 -9.48 -4.76
N LEU A 73 3.73 -8.61 -3.91
CA LEU A 73 3.19 -9.00 -2.61
C LEU A 73 2.00 -9.94 -2.78
N HIS A 74 1.08 -9.62 -3.70
CA HIS A 74 -0.07 -10.48 -4.00
C HIS A 74 0.37 -11.87 -4.43
N HIS A 75 1.32 -11.96 -5.37
CA HIS A 75 1.85 -13.24 -5.83
C HIS A 75 2.59 -14.01 -4.72
N ALA A 76 3.30 -13.33 -3.83
CA ALA A 76 3.95 -13.96 -2.69
C ALA A 76 2.92 -14.51 -1.68
N MET A 77 1.82 -13.78 -1.46
CA MET A 77 0.72 -14.21 -0.61
C MET A 77 -0.04 -15.40 -1.20
N GLU A 78 -0.31 -15.42 -2.50
CA GLU A 78 -0.94 -16.56 -3.20
C GLU A 78 -0.10 -17.83 -3.10
N LYS A 79 1.23 -17.70 -3.18
CA LYS A 79 2.17 -18.83 -3.06
C LYS A 79 2.44 -19.25 -1.61
N GLY A 80 2.02 -18.45 -0.62
CA GLY A 80 2.32 -18.68 0.78
C GLY A 80 3.79 -18.47 1.16
N ASP A 81 4.55 -17.69 0.38
CA ASP A 81 5.97 -17.41 0.64
C ASP A 81 6.14 -16.22 1.60
N SER A 82 6.24 -16.53 2.89
CA SER A 82 6.44 -15.54 3.95
C SER A 82 7.80 -14.83 3.87
N SER A 83 8.83 -15.46 3.30
CA SER A 83 10.16 -14.86 3.13
C SER A 83 10.14 -13.75 2.08
N ALA A 84 9.46 -13.99 0.96
CA ALA A 84 9.24 -12.98 -0.06
C ALA A 84 8.42 -11.79 0.46
N VAL A 85 7.36 -12.04 1.24
CA VAL A 85 6.54 -10.98 1.87
C VAL A 85 7.39 -10.07 2.76
N VAL A 86 8.26 -10.63 3.60
CA VAL A 86 9.13 -9.85 4.49
C VAL A 86 10.13 -9.00 3.70
N LYS A 87 10.70 -9.52 2.61
CA LYS A 87 11.62 -8.75 1.76
C LYS A 87 10.92 -7.55 1.10
N LEU A 88 9.69 -7.75 0.62
CA LEU A 88 8.90 -6.73 -0.08
C LEU A 88 8.42 -5.61 0.86
N GLN A 89 8.35 -5.85 2.18
CA GLN A 89 7.92 -4.86 3.18
C GLN A 89 8.76 -3.56 3.11
N SER A 90 10.06 -3.69 2.88
CA SER A 90 10.97 -2.54 2.74
C SER A 90 10.64 -1.68 1.51
N ALA A 91 10.43 -2.33 0.35
CA ALA A 91 10.09 -1.68 -0.91
C ALA A 91 8.72 -0.99 -0.85
N ILE A 92 7.73 -1.63 -0.23
CA ILE A 92 6.38 -1.05 -0.06
C ILE A 92 6.45 0.17 0.86
N LYS A 93 7.17 0.08 1.99
CA LYS A 93 7.33 1.20 2.94
C LYS A 93 8.03 2.38 2.28
N PHE A 94 9.11 2.13 1.55
CA PHE A 94 9.89 3.19 0.90
C PHE A 94 9.10 3.89 -0.21
N ASN A 95 8.53 3.13 -1.14
CA ASN A 95 7.81 3.70 -2.28
C ASN A 95 6.44 4.29 -1.85
N GLY A 96 5.77 3.68 -0.88
CA GLY A 96 4.49 4.17 -0.34
C GLY A 96 4.67 5.45 0.48
N GLY A 97 5.74 5.53 1.27
CA GLY A 97 6.13 6.76 1.95
C GLY A 97 6.50 7.86 0.96
N GLY A 98 7.30 7.54 -0.07
CA GLY A 98 7.68 8.50 -1.12
C GLY A 98 6.50 9.05 -1.92
N SER A 99 5.47 8.24 -2.19
CA SER A 99 4.25 8.70 -2.89
C SER A 99 3.33 9.56 -2.02
N THR A 100 3.21 9.27 -0.72
CA THR A 100 2.29 9.96 0.21
C THR A 100 2.87 11.21 0.82
N PHE A 101 4.18 11.22 1.12
CA PHE A 101 4.85 12.38 1.72
C PHE A 101 4.74 13.62 0.81
N LEU A 102 4.67 13.41 -0.50
CA LEU A 102 4.60 14.50 -1.46
C LEU A 102 3.17 15.03 -1.71
N LEU A 103 2.15 14.39 -1.09
CA LEU A 103 0.77 14.88 -1.08
C LEU A 103 0.50 15.85 0.08
N PHE A 104 1.31 15.83 1.15
CA PHE A 104 1.14 16.73 2.29
C PHE A 104 2.12 17.89 2.21
N ASN A 105 1.57 19.03 1.83
CA ASN A 105 2.28 20.29 1.67
C ASN A 105 2.90 20.75 3.01
N LYS A 106 4.20 20.48 3.20
CA LYS A 106 5.15 21.24 4.02
C LYS A 106 6.57 20.76 3.71
N LEU A 107 7.24 21.46 2.80
CA LEU A 107 8.70 21.71 2.67
C LEU A 107 9.79 20.63 2.97
N ASP A 108 9.53 19.40 3.40
CA ASP A 108 10.52 18.63 4.20
C ASP A 108 11.12 17.35 3.55
N PHE A 109 10.97 17.10 2.25
CA PHE A 109 11.74 16.03 1.56
C PHE A 109 12.76 16.53 0.53
N TRP A 110 12.78 17.83 0.28
CA TRP A 110 13.40 18.43 -0.89
C TRP A 110 14.94 18.37 -0.96
N LEU A 111 15.62 17.80 0.04
CA LEU A 111 17.09 17.80 0.12
C LEU A 111 17.76 16.42 0.18
N ILE A 112 17.04 15.33 0.47
CA ILE A 112 17.72 14.03 0.73
C ILE A 112 18.08 13.28 -0.58
N LYS A 113 17.46 13.59 -1.72
CA LYS A 113 17.81 12.99 -3.03
C LYS A 113 18.22 13.97 -4.12
N PHE A 114 18.32 15.26 -3.83
CA PHE A 114 18.89 16.21 -4.79
C PHE A 114 20.42 15.98 -4.99
N ASP A 115 21.09 15.32 -4.03
CA ASP A 115 22.55 15.13 -3.99
C ASP A 115 23.04 13.74 -4.47
N ALA A 116 22.15 12.77 -4.73
CA ALA A 116 22.55 11.39 -5.09
C ALA A 116 22.36 11.03 -6.58
N PHE A 117 21.96 11.99 -7.42
CA PHE A 117 21.71 11.75 -8.86
C PHE A 117 22.20 12.87 -9.79
N ILE A 118 22.83 13.93 -9.24
CA ILE A 118 23.56 14.95 -10.02
C ILE A 118 25.09 14.70 -9.95
N ARG A 119 25.51 13.47 -9.59
CA ARG A 119 26.82 12.87 -9.89
C ARG A 119 26.67 11.41 -10.27
#